data_AF-A0A1G6LFR3-F1
#
_entry.id   AF-A0A1G6LFR3-F1
#
_cell.length_a   1.000
_cell.length_b   1.000
_cell.length_c   1.000
_cell.angle_alpha   90.00
_cell.angle_beta   90.00
_cell.angle_gamma   90.00
#
_symmetry.space_group_name_H-M   'P 1'
#
loop_
_entity.id
_entity.type
_entity.pdbx_description
1 polymer ?
#
loop_
_entity_poly.entity_id
_entity_poly.type
_entity_poly.pdbx_seq_one_letter_code
_entity_poly.pdbx_strand_id
1 'polypeptide(L)'
;MAGLLRAGYSDERAADLPLITPAARAGGTALSATALSATALSAVGMAVVRVPKGDAAGFWRGRSALADGRIWLDGVRAPSVDRGVPRVGAPTAWRAWLMDGPDAPEASPLVGEACAPRGCLESTIIAGMAGAARAGAKVVTLGVGGLDTGGDPLGDDLLEIAVNRLSAAHGTLFVVAAGDGGGGAERVSSPANANAVLAVGGTAMAAQVAEAAATVARRRRHWTGARIASALLGSAAPSGFGRVDVGRAVAQTGYTEPASVAMGTQPWPHEDDPVVTKTVTYHNTEDQAVTFRLSLTGSDAPAGMFRLSAGEIAVPAHGTASVDVSADTALPAPDGVFSARVLAEAGARRITTRCG
;
A
#
# COMPACT_ATOMS: atom_id res chain seq x y z
N MET A 1 -10.95 -24.59 -3.45
CA MET A 1 -10.83 -25.13 -4.83
C MET A 1 -11.05 -24.09 -5.94
N ALA A 2 -12.01 -23.16 -5.82
CA ALA A 2 -12.29 -22.16 -6.87
C ALA A 2 -11.14 -21.19 -7.20
N GLY A 3 -10.27 -20.86 -6.24
CA GLY A 3 -9.14 -19.93 -6.45
C GLY A 3 -8.08 -20.44 -7.42
N LEU A 4 -7.65 -21.70 -7.29
CA LEU A 4 -6.65 -22.31 -8.17
C LEU A 4 -7.15 -22.47 -9.61
N LEU A 5 -8.43 -22.81 -9.78
CA LEU A 5 -9.05 -22.90 -11.11
C LEU A 5 -9.15 -21.52 -11.77
N ARG A 6 -9.55 -20.47 -11.03
CA ARG A 6 -9.58 -19.08 -11.52
C ARG A 6 -8.19 -18.57 -11.89
N ALA A 7 -7.16 -18.95 -11.13
CA ALA A 7 -5.76 -18.62 -11.41
C ALA A 7 -5.13 -19.48 -12.53
N GLY A 8 -5.90 -20.43 -13.12
CA GLY A 8 -5.43 -21.27 -14.23
C GLY A 8 -4.55 -22.46 -13.83
N TYR A 9 -4.42 -22.75 -12.53
CA TYR A 9 -3.57 -23.82 -11.98
C TYR A 9 -4.31 -25.17 -11.83
N SER A 10 -5.28 -25.46 -12.70
CA SER A 10 -5.95 -26.77 -12.72
C SER A 10 -4.97 -27.91 -13.03
N ASP A 11 -5.31 -29.14 -12.64
CA ASP A 11 -4.48 -30.33 -12.90
C ASP A 11 -4.25 -30.59 -14.38
N GLU A 12 -5.19 -30.15 -15.22
CA GLU A 12 -5.10 -30.21 -16.67
C GLU A 12 -4.21 -29.11 -17.29
N ARG A 13 -3.98 -28.00 -16.58
CA ARG A 13 -3.32 -26.79 -17.14
C ARG A 13 -1.95 -26.49 -16.55
N ALA A 14 -1.62 -27.03 -15.38
CA ALA A 14 -0.34 -26.79 -14.71
C ALA A 14 0.16 -28.05 -14.01
N ALA A 15 1.43 -28.41 -14.26
CA ALA A 15 2.11 -29.57 -13.67
C ALA A 15 2.58 -29.31 -12.22
N ASP A 16 2.61 -28.05 -11.82
CA ASP A 16 3.17 -27.58 -10.56
C ASP A 16 2.34 -26.40 -9.99
N LEU A 17 2.51 -26.17 -8.69
CA LEU A 17 1.92 -25.08 -7.93
C LEU A 17 2.99 -24.05 -7.63
N PRO A 18 2.86 -22.80 -8.11
CA PRO A 18 3.78 -21.74 -7.72
C PRO A 18 3.36 -21.13 -6.39
N LEU A 19 4.30 -21.14 -5.46
CA LEU A 19 4.13 -20.66 -4.10
C LEU A 19 5.19 -19.60 -3.80
N ILE A 20 4.87 -18.71 -2.89
CA ILE A 20 5.83 -17.81 -2.27
C ILE A 20 5.91 -18.21 -0.81
N THR A 21 7.12 -18.51 -0.34
CA THR A 21 7.37 -19.02 1.01
C THR A 21 8.44 -18.19 1.73
N PRO A 22 8.37 -18.08 3.05
CA PRO A 22 9.49 -17.62 3.86
C PRO A 22 10.73 -18.49 3.61
N ALA A 23 11.92 -17.95 3.87
CA ALA A 23 13.14 -18.74 3.86
C ALA A 23 13.02 -19.94 4.83
N ALA A 24 13.65 -21.07 4.49
CA ALA A 24 13.74 -22.21 5.40
C ALA A 24 14.49 -21.80 6.68
N ARG A 25 14.05 -22.30 7.84
CA ARG A 25 14.78 -22.10 9.10
C ARG A 25 16.18 -22.70 9.00
N ALA A 26 17.18 -22.04 9.57
CA ALA A 26 18.53 -22.59 9.66
C ALA A 26 18.50 -23.96 10.34
N GLY A 27 19.02 -25.00 9.66
CA GLY A 27 19.00 -26.39 10.14
C GLY A 27 17.73 -27.19 9.84
N GLY A 28 16.73 -26.61 9.17
CA GLY A 28 15.57 -27.36 8.67
C GLY A 28 15.94 -28.16 7.42
N THR A 29 15.50 -29.42 7.33
CA THR A 29 15.52 -30.16 6.07
C THR A 29 14.74 -29.36 5.03
N ALA A 30 15.41 -28.92 3.96
CA ALA A 30 14.76 -28.27 2.83
C ALA A 30 13.53 -29.11 2.44
N LEU A 31 12.39 -28.43 2.27
CA LEU A 31 11.19 -29.07 1.75
C LEU A 31 11.60 -29.91 0.55
N SER A 32 11.24 -31.20 0.54
CA SER A 32 11.52 -32.13 -0.57
C SER A 32 10.78 -31.75 -1.88
N ALA A 33 10.42 -30.48 -2.04
CA ALA A 33 10.17 -29.93 -3.34
C ALA A 33 11.50 -29.95 -4.08
N THR A 34 11.52 -30.65 -5.20
CA THR A 34 12.41 -30.35 -6.30
C THR A 34 12.18 -28.87 -6.67
N ALA A 35 12.81 -27.96 -5.91
CA ALA A 35 12.70 -26.51 -6.08
C ALA A 35 13.50 -26.19 -7.34
N LEU A 36 12.91 -26.48 -8.50
CA LEU A 36 13.56 -26.41 -9.80
C LEU A 36 14.05 -25.00 -10.16
N SER A 37 13.66 -23.97 -9.40
CA SER A 37 14.34 -22.67 -9.33
C SER A 37 13.74 -21.89 -8.16
N ALA A 38 14.46 -21.77 -7.05
CA ALA A 38 14.08 -20.82 -6.00
C ALA A 38 14.63 -19.44 -6.35
N THR A 39 13.78 -18.53 -6.84
CA THR A 39 14.15 -17.13 -7.02
C THR A 39 13.97 -16.41 -5.69
N ALA A 40 15.05 -15.85 -5.14
CA ALA A 40 14.99 -15.11 -3.89
C ALA A 40 14.28 -13.76 -4.08
N LEU A 41 13.25 -13.51 -3.27
CA LEU A 41 12.62 -12.21 -3.09
C LEU A 41 13.20 -11.56 -1.82
N SER A 42 14.51 -11.28 -1.87
CA SER A 42 15.29 -10.83 -0.70
C SER A 42 14.73 -9.57 -0.03
N ALA A 43 14.14 -8.66 -0.81
CA ALA A 43 13.52 -7.43 -0.30
C ALA A 43 12.36 -7.67 0.68
N VAL A 44 11.77 -8.87 0.66
CA VAL A 44 10.71 -9.28 1.58
C VAL A 44 11.04 -10.57 2.32
N GLY A 45 12.31 -11.03 2.28
CA GLY A 45 12.73 -12.25 2.98
C GLY A 45 11.99 -13.52 2.54
N MET A 46 11.50 -13.57 1.29
CA MET A 46 10.76 -14.70 0.73
C MET A 46 11.52 -15.38 -0.40
N ALA A 47 11.03 -16.53 -0.84
CA ALA A 47 11.46 -17.23 -2.04
C ALA A 47 10.25 -17.69 -2.85
N VAL A 48 10.37 -17.65 -4.18
CA VAL A 48 9.41 -18.27 -5.09
C VAL A 48 9.77 -19.74 -5.22
N VAL A 49 8.79 -20.65 -5.03
CA VAL A 49 8.98 -22.10 -5.09
C VAL A 49 7.94 -22.70 -6.04
N ARG A 50 8.37 -23.58 -6.94
CA ARG A 50 7.46 -24.41 -7.75
C ARG A 50 7.37 -25.80 -7.12
N VAL A 51 6.15 -26.22 -6.78
CA VAL A 51 5.89 -27.54 -6.17
C VAL A 51 5.21 -28.42 -7.21
N PRO A 52 5.89 -29.44 -7.76
CA PRO A 52 5.23 -30.42 -8.62
C PRO A 52 4.02 -31.04 -7.93
N LYS A 53 2.91 -31.21 -8.65
CA LYS A 53 1.67 -31.69 -8.03
C LYS A 53 1.78 -33.10 -7.44
N GLY A 54 2.62 -33.95 -8.03
CA GLY A 54 2.97 -35.26 -7.47
C GLY A 54 3.68 -35.18 -6.11
N ASP A 55 4.38 -34.09 -5.84
CA ASP A 55 5.16 -33.87 -4.60
C ASP A 55 4.41 -33.04 -3.56
N ALA A 56 3.24 -32.49 -3.90
CA ALA A 56 2.48 -31.56 -3.06
C ALA A 56 2.21 -32.15 -1.67
N ALA A 57 1.84 -33.43 -1.57
CA ALA A 57 1.60 -34.09 -0.29
C ALA A 57 2.84 -34.11 0.62
N GLY A 58 4.04 -34.28 0.03
CA GLY A 58 5.31 -34.21 0.76
C GLY A 58 5.63 -32.80 1.23
N PHE A 59 5.46 -31.81 0.35
CA PHE A 59 5.61 -30.38 0.68
C PHE A 59 4.71 -29.97 1.85
N TRP A 60 3.42 -30.29 1.80
CA TRP A 60 2.47 -29.87 2.84
C TRP A 60 2.73 -30.54 4.20
N ARG A 61 3.25 -31.79 4.22
CA ARG A 61 3.70 -32.42 5.47
C ARG A 61 4.93 -31.72 6.07
N GLY A 62 5.83 -31.20 5.24
CA GLY A 62 7.06 -30.52 5.67
C GLY A 62 6.90 -29.04 6.02
N ARG A 63 5.71 -28.44 5.85
CA ARG A 63 5.48 -26.99 6.00
C ARG A 63 5.91 -26.39 7.34
N SER A 64 5.96 -27.20 8.40
CA SER A 64 6.44 -26.79 9.74
C SER A 64 7.89 -26.31 9.76
N ALA A 65 8.68 -26.65 8.73
CA ALA A 65 10.05 -26.20 8.56
C ALA A 65 10.17 -24.72 8.10
N LEU A 66 9.08 -24.10 7.63
CA LEU A 66 9.07 -22.70 7.19
C LEU A 66 8.97 -21.73 8.37
N ALA A 67 9.73 -20.64 8.33
CA ALA A 67 9.58 -19.53 9.26
C ALA A 67 8.16 -18.95 9.17
N ASP A 68 7.54 -18.62 10.31
CA ASP A 68 6.19 -18.05 10.45
C ASP A 68 5.00 -18.79 9.79
N GLY A 69 5.23 -19.97 9.18
CA GLY A 69 4.19 -20.89 8.68
C GLY A 69 3.32 -20.39 7.52
N ARG A 70 3.37 -19.10 7.17
CA ARG A 70 2.60 -18.51 6.08
C ARG A 70 3.17 -18.91 4.72
N ILE A 71 2.28 -19.29 3.81
CA ILE A 71 2.58 -19.68 2.43
C ILE A 71 1.57 -18.99 1.56
N TRP A 72 2.03 -18.27 0.55
CA TRP A 72 1.19 -17.60 -0.42
C TRP A 72 1.22 -18.38 -1.74
N LEU A 73 0.13 -18.32 -2.50
CA LEU A 73 0.16 -18.69 -3.91
C LEU A 73 0.86 -17.56 -4.67
N ASP A 74 1.75 -17.85 -5.62
CA ASP A 74 2.21 -16.83 -6.57
C ASP A 74 1.08 -16.56 -7.57
N GLY A 75 0.13 -15.77 -7.12
CA GLY A 75 -1.13 -15.50 -7.81
C GLY A 75 -0.92 -14.66 -9.07
N VAL A 76 -1.81 -14.83 -10.04
CA VAL A 76 -1.88 -13.96 -11.21
C VAL A 76 -2.85 -12.81 -10.91
N ARG A 77 -2.34 -11.59 -10.88
CA ARG A 77 -3.10 -10.34 -10.73
C ARG A 77 -3.44 -9.78 -12.11
N ALA A 78 -4.68 -9.34 -12.29
CA ALA A 78 -5.07 -8.63 -13.49
C ALA A 78 -4.55 -7.18 -13.44
N PRO A 79 -3.99 -6.62 -14.52
CA PRO A 79 -3.74 -5.19 -14.58
C PRO A 79 -5.08 -4.44 -14.54
N SER A 80 -5.19 -3.41 -13.71
CA SER A 80 -6.29 -2.45 -13.78
C SER A 80 -5.94 -1.52 -14.93
N VAL A 81 -6.62 -1.67 -16.07
CA VAL A 81 -6.35 -0.85 -17.25
C VAL A 81 -7.55 0.03 -17.52
N ASP A 82 -7.41 1.31 -17.19
CA ASP A 82 -8.21 2.35 -17.81
C ASP A 82 -7.58 2.73 -19.17
N ARG A 83 -8.39 3.11 -20.15
CA ARG A 83 -7.95 3.45 -21.52
C ARG A 83 -6.98 4.66 -21.63
N GLY A 84 -6.54 5.24 -20.51
CA GLY A 84 -5.72 6.46 -20.42
C GLY A 84 -4.20 6.27 -20.34
N VAL A 85 -3.70 5.06 -20.09
CA VAL A 85 -2.27 4.77 -19.89
C VAL A 85 -1.32 5.10 -21.07
N PRO A 86 -1.73 5.06 -22.36
CA PRO A 86 -0.81 5.32 -23.48
C PRO A 86 -0.15 6.71 -23.49
N ARG A 87 -0.64 7.68 -22.70
CA ARG A 87 -0.20 9.09 -22.78
C ARG A 87 1.01 9.47 -21.92
N VAL A 88 1.45 8.62 -20.99
CA VAL A 88 2.49 9.00 -19.99
C VAL A 88 3.91 8.53 -20.36
N GLY A 89 4.13 7.92 -21.54
CA GLY A 89 5.49 7.50 -21.97
C GLY A 89 6.15 6.42 -21.10
N ALA A 90 5.37 5.86 -20.18
CA ALA A 90 5.72 4.83 -19.21
C ALA A 90 6.47 3.61 -19.79
N PRO A 91 6.05 3.03 -20.94
CA PRO A 91 6.69 1.84 -21.50
C PRO A 91 8.14 2.01 -21.94
N THR A 92 8.45 3.17 -22.50
CA THR A 92 9.76 3.43 -23.11
C THR A 92 10.81 3.69 -22.04
N ALA A 93 10.45 4.38 -20.94
CA ALA A 93 11.35 4.66 -19.83
C ALA A 93 11.74 3.39 -19.04
N TRP A 94 10.80 2.44 -18.87
CA TRP A 94 11.06 1.16 -18.22
C TRP A 94 11.98 0.25 -19.04
N ARG A 95 11.74 0.13 -20.36
CA ARG A 95 12.63 -0.64 -21.26
C ARG A 95 14.01 -0.01 -21.39
N ALA A 96 14.11 1.32 -21.41
CA ALA A 96 15.40 2.00 -21.38
C ALA A 96 16.15 1.73 -20.07
N TRP A 97 15.48 1.79 -18.91
CA TRP A 97 16.12 1.51 -17.62
C TRP A 97 16.59 0.06 -17.47
N LEU A 98 15.79 -0.93 -17.90
CA LEU A 98 16.17 -2.35 -17.90
C LEU A 98 17.41 -2.62 -18.75
N MET A 99 17.67 -1.79 -19.76
CA MET A 99 18.76 -1.98 -20.72
C MET A 99 19.99 -1.09 -20.42
N ASP A 100 19.83 0.09 -19.79
CA ASP A 100 20.85 1.15 -19.76
C ASP A 100 21.12 1.81 -18.37
N GLY A 101 20.96 1.15 -17.21
CA GLY A 101 21.20 1.79 -15.88
C GLY A 101 22.48 2.68 -15.83
N PRO A 102 22.46 3.90 -15.24
CA PRO A 102 22.15 4.16 -13.82
C PRO A 102 21.22 5.35 -13.51
N ASP A 103 20.61 6.00 -14.52
CA ASP A 103 19.73 7.16 -14.27
C ASP A 103 18.25 6.74 -14.22
N ALA A 104 17.78 6.34 -13.04
CA ALA A 104 16.36 6.05 -12.83
C ALA A 104 15.53 7.36 -12.90
N PRO A 105 14.43 7.42 -13.68
CA PRO A 105 13.53 8.56 -13.64
C PRO A 105 12.93 8.70 -12.23
N GLU A 106 12.80 9.94 -11.74
CA GLU A 106 12.32 10.21 -10.37
C GLU A 106 10.92 9.65 -10.08
N ALA A 107 10.12 9.44 -11.13
CA ALA A 107 8.94 8.58 -11.12
C ALA A 107 9.19 7.38 -12.04
N SER A 108 9.09 6.17 -11.48
CA SER A 108 9.08 4.95 -12.27
C SER A 108 7.65 4.60 -12.68
N PRO A 109 7.39 4.39 -13.98
CA PRO A 109 6.07 4.05 -14.46
C PRO A 109 5.60 2.67 -14.02
N LEU A 110 4.29 2.46 -14.20
CA LEU A 110 3.46 1.31 -13.84
C LEU A 110 4.19 -0.05 -13.88
N VAL A 111 4.15 -0.79 -12.76
CA VAL A 111 4.55 -2.20 -12.63
C VAL A 111 3.63 -3.16 -13.42
N GLY A 112 2.90 -2.66 -14.43
CA GLY A 112 1.97 -3.40 -15.29
C GLY A 112 2.57 -3.92 -16.61
N GLU A 113 3.78 -3.50 -17.00
CA GLU A 113 4.36 -3.92 -18.30
C GLU A 113 5.21 -5.20 -18.23
N ALA A 114 5.53 -5.66 -17.02
CA ALA A 114 6.12 -6.99 -16.81
C ALA A 114 5.08 -8.13 -16.87
N CYS A 115 3.83 -7.80 -17.19
CA CYS A 115 2.72 -8.75 -17.16
C CYS A 115 2.65 -9.52 -18.48
N ALA A 116 2.67 -10.85 -18.37
CA ALA A 116 2.40 -11.71 -19.50
C ALA A 116 0.94 -11.50 -19.98
N PRO A 117 0.55 -11.98 -21.17
CA PRO A 117 -0.83 -11.84 -21.69
C PRO A 117 -1.94 -12.38 -20.76
N ARG A 118 -1.56 -13.16 -19.74
CA ARG A 118 -2.45 -13.78 -18.75
C ARG A 118 -2.57 -13.00 -17.44
N GLY A 119 -1.80 -11.92 -17.25
CA GLY A 119 -1.72 -11.14 -16.02
C GLY A 119 -0.32 -11.10 -15.42
N CYS A 120 -0.20 -10.56 -14.22
CA CYS A 120 1.04 -10.29 -13.51
C CYS A 120 1.21 -11.28 -12.35
N LEU A 121 2.31 -12.02 -12.27
CA LEU A 121 2.62 -12.78 -11.05
C LEU A 121 2.92 -11.82 -9.90
N GLU A 122 2.44 -12.13 -8.70
CA GLU A 122 2.74 -11.35 -7.48
C GLU A 122 4.24 -11.23 -7.25
N SER A 123 4.99 -12.33 -7.45
CA SER A 123 6.45 -12.33 -7.35
C SER A 123 7.12 -11.34 -8.32
N THR A 124 6.61 -11.23 -9.55
CA THR A 124 7.10 -10.27 -10.56
C THR A 124 6.79 -8.83 -10.15
N ILE A 125 5.60 -8.57 -9.59
CA ILE A 125 5.24 -7.25 -9.07
C ILE A 125 6.20 -6.86 -7.94
N ILE A 126 6.43 -7.75 -6.98
CA ILE A 126 7.34 -7.52 -5.85
C ILE A 126 8.77 -7.27 -6.34
N ALA A 127 9.25 -8.06 -7.30
CA ALA A 127 10.58 -7.88 -7.88
C ALA A 127 10.72 -6.51 -8.58
N GLY A 128 9.71 -6.09 -9.34
CA GLY A 128 9.67 -4.77 -9.98
C GLY A 128 9.71 -3.61 -8.98
N MET A 129 8.87 -3.68 -7.93
CA MET A 129 8.89 -2.70 -6.84
C MET A 129 10.25 -2.62 -6.15
N ALA A 130 10.84 -3.79 -5.83
CA ALA A 130 12.13 -3.86 -5.17
C ALA A 130 13.28 -3.37 -6.05
N GLY A 131 13.19 -3.54 -7.38
CA GLY A 131 14.16 -3.00 -8.34
C GLY A 131 14.11 -1.48 -8.38
N ALA A 132 12.91 -0.90 -8.53
CA ALA A 132 12.72 0.55 -8.54
C ALA A 132 13.17 1.22 -7.24
N ALA A 133 12.80 0.65 -6.08
CA ALA A 133 13.20 1.18 -4.78
C ALA A 133 14.74 1.13 -4.58
N ARG A 134 15.39 0.02 -4.97
CA ARG A 134 16.86 -0.11 -4.92
C ARG A 134 17.58 0.85 -5.86
N ALA A 135 16.96 1.18 -7.00
CA ALA A 135 17.46 2.21 -7.92
C ALA A 135 17.26 3.64 -7.40
N GLY A 136 16.66 3.82 -6.21
CA GLY A 136 16.49 5.13 -5.59
C GLY A 136 15.22 5.86 -6.02
N ALA A 137 14.26 5.19 -6.67
CA ALA A 137 12.99 5.79 -7.03
C ALA A 137 12.28 6.34 -5.78
N LYS A 138 11.99 7.64 -5.78
CA LYS A 138 11.23 8.29 -4.69
C LYS A 138 9.73 8.05 -4.83
N VAL A 139 9.25 7.85 -6.05
CA VAL A 139 7.84 7.59 -6.35
C VAL A 139 7.72 6.43 -7.33
N VAL A 140 6.89 5.44 -6.98
CA VAL A 140 6.54 4.29 -7.83
C VAL A 140 5.02 4.24 -7.95
N THR A 141 4.50 4.13 -9.17
CA THR A 141 3.05 3.96 -9.41
C THR A 141 2.71 2.51 -9.69
N LEU A 142 1.66 1.98 -9.06
CA LEU A 142 1.14 0.65 -9.30
C LEU A 142 -0.25 0.76 -9.96
N GLY A 143 -0.35 0.30 -11.21
CA GLY A 143 -1.62 0.11 -11.94
C GLY A 143 -2.13 -1.32 -11.90
N VAL A 144 -1.67 -2.09 -10.92
CA VAL A 144 -2.07 -3.47 -10.71
C VAL A 144 -2.85 -3.51 -9.40
N GLY A 145 -4.07 -4.03 -9.47
CA GLY A 145 -4.95 -4.22 -8.33
C GLY A 145 -5.73 -5.52 -8.57
N GLY A 146 -5.71 -6.41 -7.58
CA GLY A 146 -6.47 -7.67 -7.63
C GLY A 146 -7.70 -7.58 -6.76
N LEU A 147 -8.74 -8.35 -7.09
CA LEU A 147 -9.77 -8.68 -6.09
C LEU A 147 -9.07 -9.26 -4.87
N ASP A 148 -9.42 -8.74 -3.70
CA ASP A 148 -9.06 -9.36 -2.44
C ASP A 148 -9.75 -10.72 -2.39
N THR A 149 -8.99 -11.79 -2.68
CA THR A 149 -9.52 -13.15 -2.80
C THR A 149 -9.29 -13.99 -1.55
N GLY A 150 -8.67 -13.41 -0.52
CA GLY A 150 -8.73 -13.92 0.83
C GLY A 150 -9.87 -13.22 1.55
N GLY A 151 -10.79 -13.96 2.16
CA GLY A 151 -11.69 -13.40 3.18
C GLY A 151 -10.91 -13.07 4.45
N ASP A 152 -9.84 -12.28 4.34
CA ASP A 152 -9.00 -11.88 5.45
C ASP A 152 -9.19 -10.37 5.72
N PRO A 153 -10.04 -10.01 6.68
CA PRO A 153 -10.29 -8.62 7.05
C PRO A 153 -9.09 -7.91 7.70
N LEU A 154 -7.90 -8.53 7.77
CA LEU A 154 -6.77 -8.07 8.62
C LEU A 154 -5.42 -7.86 7.92
N GLY A 155 -5.36 -7.57 6.61
CA GLY A 155 -4.20 -6.86 6.02
C GLY A 155 -2.87 -7.63 5.97
N ASP A 156 -2.91 -8.92 5.61
CA ASP A 156 -1.73 -9.79 5.45
C ASP A 156 -1.51 -10.25 3.99
N ASP A 157 -1.97 -9.47 2.98
CA ASP A 157 -1.59 -9.70 1.58
C ASP A 157 -0.08 -9.48 1.42
N LEU A 158 0.58 -10.39 0.71
CA LEU A 158 2.01 -10.32 0.45
C LEU A 158 2.42 -9.01 -0.25
N LEU A 159 1.57 -8.45 -1.12
CA LEU A 159 1.84 -7.18 -1.77
C LEU A 159 1.84 -6.01 -0.77
N GLU A 160 0.99 -6.03 0.24
CA GLU A 160 0.97 -5.01 1.31
C GLU A 160 2.22 -5.10 2.18
N ILE A 161 2.60 -6.32 2.58
CA ILE A 161 3.85 -6.58 3.31
C ILE A 161 5.04 -6.06 2.49
N ALA A 162 5.06 -6.33 1.18
CA ALA A 162 6.13 -5.89 0.30
C ALA A 162 6.23 -4.38 0.23
N VAL A 163 5.10 -3.69 -0.01
CA VAL A 163 5.08 -2.23 -0.10
C VAL A 163 5.49 -1.59 1.23
N ASN A 164 4.96 -2.04 2.36
CA ASN A 164 5.32 -1.51 3.67
C ASN A 164 6.83 -1.66 3.94
N ARG A 165 7.43 -2.82 3.63
CA ARG A 165 8.87 -3.06 3.81
C ARG A 165 9.72 -2.21 2.88
N LEU A 166 9.35 -2.10 1.61
CA LEU A 166 10.09 -1.31 0.63
C LEU A 166 10.02 0.19 0.94
N SER A 167 8.85 0.69 1.34
CA SER A 167 8.68 2.07 1.81
C SER A 167 9.57 2.35 3.02
N ALA A 168 9.58 1.47 4.02
CA ALA A 168 10.40 1.63 5.22
C ALA A 168 11.91 1.57 4.91
N ALA A 169 12.33 0.64 4.05
CA ALA A 169 13.75 0.44 3.74
C ALA A 169 14.34 1.53 2.84
N HIS A 170 13.55 2.06 1.90
CA HIS A 170 14.05 2.97 0.86
C HIS A 170 13.48 4.39 0.94
N GLY A 171 12.48 4.63 1.79
CA GLY A 171 11.74 5.89 1.81
C GLY A 171 11.00 6.15 0.49
N THR A 172 10.62 5.11 -0.24
CA THR A 172 9.88 5.19 -1.50
C THR A 172 8.39 5.39 -1.24
N LEU A 173 7.72 6.25 -2.02
CA LEU A 173 6.27 6.37 -2.04
C LEU A 173 5.69 5.46 -3.12
N PHE A 174 4.76 4.58 -2.74
CA PHE A 174 3.94 3.83 -3.69
C PHE A 174 2.57 4.50 -3.84
N VAL A 175 2.24 4.90 -5.07
CA VAL A 175 0.91 5.41 -5.44
C VAL A 175 0.15 4.29 -6.12
N VAL A 176 -0.95 3.84 -5.51
CA VAL A 176 -1.64 2.62 -5.90
C VAL A 176 -3.08 2.96 -6.28
N ALA A 177 -3.53 2.48 -7.44
CA ALA A 177 -4.93 2.58 -7.79
C ALA A 177 -5.75 1.65 -6.88
N ALA A 178 -6.77 2.19 -6.19
CA ALA A 178 -7.61 1.44 -5.27
C ALA A 178 -8.50 0.37 -5.95
N GLY A 179 -8.51 0.33 -7.29
CA GLY A 179 -9.33 -0.57 -8.11
C GLY A 179 -10.58 0.12 -8.65
N ASP A 180 -11.07 -0.38 -9.78
CA ASP A 180 -12.24 0.10 -10.54
C ASP A 180 -13.33 -0.98 -10.69
N GLY A 181 -13.31 -1.99 -9.81
CA GLY A 181 -14.16 -3.17 -9.88
C GLY A 181 -15.64 -2.80 -9.84
N GLY A 182 -16.28 -2.73 -11.01
CA GLY A 182 -17.68 -2.35 -11.24
C GLY A 182 -18.72 -3.36 -10.73
N GLY A 183 -18.59 -3.86 -9.51
CA GLY A 183 -19.57 -4.72 -8.87
C GLY A 183 -19.62 -4.50 -7.37
N GLY A 184 -20.63 -3.78 -6.91
CA GLY A 184 -21.19 -3.82 -5.55
C GLY A 184 -20.20 -3.72 -4.36
N ALA A 185 -20.28 -2.59 -3.66
CA ALA A 185 -19.40 -2.14 -2.57
C ALA A 185 -17.99 -1.72 -3.06
N GLU A 186 -17.64 -0.48 -2.75
CA GLU A 186 -16.37 0.19 -3.05
C GLU A 186 -15.22 -0.51 -2.29
N ARG A 187 -14.73 -1.64 -2.81
CA ARG A 187 -13.63 -2.38 -2.18
C ARG A 187 -12.30 -1.76 -2.57
N VAL A 188 -11.52 -1.34 -1.58
CA VAL A 188 -10.10 -1.01 -1.75
C VAL A 188 -9.37 -2.32 -2.03
N SER A 189 -8.78 -2.44 -3.22
CA SER A 189 -8.00 -3.62 -3.61
C SER A 189 -6.61 -3.62 -2.99
N SER A 190 -6.04 -4.81 -2.75
CA SER A 190 -4.64 -4.91 -2.35
C SER A 190 -3.72 -4.57 -3.54
N PRO A 191 -2.63 -3.78 -3.34
CA PRO A 191 -2.07 -3.32 -2.04
C PRO A 191 -2.49 -1.91 -1.60
N ALA A 192 -3.61 -1.36 -2.09
CA ALA A 192 -4.03 0.02 -1.80
C ALA A 192 -4.52 0.25 -0.34
N ASN A 193 -4.74 -0.80 0.43
CA ASN A 193 -5.03 -0.78 1.87
C ASN A 193 -3.76 -0.79 2.76
N ALA A 194 -2.55 -0.93 2.20
CA ALA A 194 -1.32 -0.91 2.99
C ALA A 194 -1.07 0.45 3.67
N ASN A 195 -0.50 0.44 4.88
CA ASN A 195 -0.23 1.66 5.65
C ASN A 195 0.69 2.67 4.94
N ALA A 196 1.62 2.17 4.11
CA ALA A 196 2.65 2.98 3.47
C ALA A 196 2.35 3.32 2.00
N VAL A 197 1.07 3.34 1.60
CA VAL A 197 0.65 3.70 0.23
C VAL A 197 -0.18 4.96 0.19
N LEU A 198 -0.18 5.61 -0.98
CA LEU A 198 -1.18 6.59 -1.35
C LEU A 198 -2.19 5.92 -2.28
N ALA A 199 -3.33 5.52 -1.71
CA ALA A 199 -4.44 4.93 -2.45
C ALA A 199 -5.21 6.00 -3.24
N VAL A 200 -5.44 5.76 -4.52
CA VAL A 200 -6.11 6.71 -5.42
C VAL A 200 -7.22 6.00 -6.20
N GLY A 201 -8.42 6.60 -6.23
CA GLY A 201 -9.53 6.07 -7.02
C GLY A 201 -9.25 6.18 -8.52
N GLY A 202 -9.04 5.03 -9.17
CA GLY A 202 -8.77 4.94 -10.61
C GLY A 202 -7.31 5.11 -11.00
N THR A 203 -6.89 4.38 -12.03
CA THR A 203 -5.47 4.32 -12.47
C THR A 203 -5.00 5.59 -13.16
N ALA A 204 -5.88 6.27 -13.90
CA ALA A 204 -5.57 7.57 -14.50
C ALA A 204 -5.27 8.64 -13.44
N MET A 205 -6.04 8.66 -12.34
CA MET A 205 -5.82 9.58 -11.23
C MET A 205 -4.54 9.20 -10.45
N ALA A 206 -4.30 7.90 -10.24
CA ALA A 206 -3.07 7.43 -9.61
C ALA A 206 -1.81 7.92 -10.35
N ALA A 207 -1.83 7.89 -11.69
CA ALA A 207 -0.74 8.42 -12.51
C ALA A 207 -0.55 9.94 -12.32
N GLN A 208 -1.64 10.72 -12.30
CA GLN A 208 -1.57 12.18 -12.07
C GLN A 208 -1.03 12.51 -10.67
N VAL A 209 -1.48 11.77 -9.65
CA VAL A 209 -1.00 11.93 -8.27
C VAL A 209 0.48 11.58 -8.16
N ALA A 210 0.94 10.54 -8.86
CA ALA A 210 2.35 10.17 -8.89
C ALA A 210 3.22 11.24 -9.58
N GLU A 211 2.73 11.86 -10.64
CA GLU A 211 3.42 12.98 -11.30
C GLU A 211 3.53 14.21 -10.39
N ALA A 212 2.45 14.52 -9.66
CA ALA A 212 2.46 15.56 -8.64
C ALA A 212 3.48 15.23 -7.54
N ALA A 213 3.50 13.99 -7.05
CA ALA A 213 4.48 13.52 -6.06
C ALA A 213 5.92 13.63 -6.55
N ALA A 214 6.19 13.28 -7.80
CA ALA A 214 7.51 13.44 -8.42
C ALA A 214 7.92 14.91 -8.52
N THR A 215 6.99 15.82 -8.78
CA THR A 215 7.26 17.26 -8.76
C THR A 215 7.63 17.75 -7.35
N VAL A 216 6.97 17.24 -6.31
CA VAL A 216 7.36 17.52 -4.92
C VAL A 216 8.75 16.94 -4.63
N ALA A 217 9.02 15.70 -5.04
CA ALA A 217 10.31 15.03 -4.84
C ALA A 217 11.48 15.81 -5.49
N ARG A 218 11.32 16.32 -6.71
CA ARG A 218 12.30 17.20 -7.37
C ARG A 218 12.68 18.40 -6.53
N ARG A 219 11.68 19.07 -5.97
CA ARG A 219 11.85 20.31 -5.18
C ARG A 219 12.32 20.02 -3.76
N ARG A 220 12.08 18.81 -3.25
CA ARG A 220 12.35 18.38 -1.88
C ARG A 220 13.06 17.03 -1.87
N ARG A 221 14.25 16.96 -2.48
CA ARG A 221 15.00 15.69 -2.68
C ARG A 221 15.30 14.90 -1.40
N HIS A 222 15.38 15.60 -0.27
CA HIS A 222 15.63 15.00 1.05
C HIS A 222 14.37 14.41 1.70
N TRP A 223 13.17 14.63 1.16
CA TRP A 223 11.94 14.10 1.72
C TRP A 223 11.81 12.60 1.45
N THR A 224 11.28 11.88 2.44
CA THR A 224 10.82 10.50 2.30
C THR A 224 9.48 10.45 1.59
N GLY A 225 9.13 9.28 1.06
CA GLY A 225 7.83 9.03 0.45
C GLY A 225 6.66 9.30 1.39
N ALA A 226 6.79 8.95 2.67
CA ALA A 226 5.79 9.25 3.69
C ALA A 226 5.54 10.76 3.85
N ARG A 227 6.61 11.56 3.92
CA ARG A 227 6.50 13.03 3.96
C ARG A 227 5.88 13.60 2.69
N ILE A 228 6.23 13.07 1.52
CA ILE A 228 5.62 13.48 0.25
C ILE A 228 4.12 13.16 0.24
N ALA A 229 3.72 11.96 0.64
CA ALA A 229 2.31 11.55 0.70
C ALA A 229 1.51 12.44 1.65
N SER A 230 2.00 12.66 2.86
CA SER A 230 1.35 13.53 3.84
C SER A 230 1.24 14.97 3.34
N ALA A 231 2.27 15.50 2.68
CA ALA A 231 2.22 16.82 2.08
C ALA A 231 1.15 16.95 0.99
N LEU A 232 1.03 15.95 0.11
CA LEU A 232 0.01 15.91 -0.95
C LEU A 232 -1.40 15.84 -0.36
N LEU A 233 -1.64 14.91 0.57
CA LEU A 233 -2.94 14.74 1.23
C LEU A 233 -3.32 15.97 2.05
N GLY A 234 -2.38 16.51 2.83
CA GLY A 234 -2.59 17.72 3.61
C GLY A 234 -2.83 18.95 2.75
N SER A 235 -2.29 18.99 1.53
CA SER A 235 -2.49 20.10 0.57
C SER A 235 -3.87 20.12 -0.05
N ALA A 236 -4.56 18.97 -0.07
CA ALA A 236 -5.81 18.80 -0.78
C ALA A 236 -6.88 19.76 -0.25
N ALA A 237 -7.68 20.31 -1.17
CA ALA A 237 -8.79 21.18 -0.81
C ALA A 237 -9.84 20.42 0.05
N PRO A 238 -10.52 21.09 1.01
CA PRO A 238 -11.46 20.43 1.92
C PRO A 238 -12.70 19.79 1.26
N SER A 239 -13.07 20.24 0.05
CA SER A 239 -14.28 19.81 -0.65
C SER A 239 -13.99 18.76 -1.74
N GLY A 240 -14.86 17.75 -1.82
CA GLY A 240 -14.85 16.71 -2.87
C GLY A 240 -13.71 15.70 -2.77
N PHE A 241 -13.28 15.15 -3.92
CA PHE A 241 -12.19 14.18 -4.05
C PHE A 241 -10.79 14.76 -3.73
N GLY A 242 -10.70 15.99 -3.22
CA GLY A 242 -9.47 16.61 -2.74
C GLY A 242 -8.45 16.89 -3.84
N ARG A 243 -8.59 18.00 -4.56
CA ARG A 243 -7.57 18.43 -5.54
C ARG A 243 -6.27 18.76 -4.80
N VAL A 244 -5.20 18.04 -5.13
CA VAL A 244 -3.85 18.29 -4.61
C VAL A 244 -3.36 19.66 -5.07
N ASP A 245 -2.74 20.39 -4.15
CA ASP A 245 -2.02 21.64 -4.42
C ASP A 245 -0.53 21.43 -4.22
N VAL A 246 0.20 21.29 -5.34
CA VAL A 246 1.66 21.03 -5.32
C VAL A 246 2.44 22.21 -4.70
N GLY A 247 1.97 23.44 -4.87
CA GLY A 247 2.62 24.62 -4.29
C GLY A 247 2.53 24.59 -2.77
N ARG A 248 1.32 24.33 -2.25
CA ARG A 248 1.09 24.13 -0.83
C ARG A 248 1.83 22.91 -0.29
N ALA A 249 1.83 21.79 -1.02
CA ALA A 249 2.53 20.56 -0.60
C ALA A 249 4.03 20.80 -0.41
N VAL A 250 4.69 21.51 -1.32
CA VAL A 250 6.13 21.84 -1.21
C VAL A 250 6.42 22.78 -0.03
N ALA A 251 5.46 23.63 0.34
CA ALA A 251 5.62 24.62 1.41
C ALA A 251 5.38 24.07 2.83
N GLN A 252 4.88 22.84 2.98
CA GLN A 252 4.58 22.29 4.31
C GLN A 252 5.84 22.05 5.16
N THR A 253 5.78 22.49 6.41
CA THR A 253 6.86 22.43 7.40
C THR A 253 6.61 21.39 8.50
N GLY A 254 5.45 20.73 8.48
CA GLY A 254 5.13 19.57 9.32
C GLY A 254 4.34 18.54 8.50
N TYR A 255 4.34 17.30 8.96
CA TYR A 255 3.67 16.18 8.29
C TYR A 255 3.27 15.09 9.29
N THR A 256 2.49 14.12 8.84
CA THR A 256 2.00 12.99 9.63
C THR A 256 2.45 11.65 9.07
N GLU A 257 2.69 10.70 9.96
CA GLU A 257 2.88 9.27 9.65
C GLU A 257 1.91 8.42 10.50
N PRO A 258 1.07 7.57 9.87
CA PRO A 258 0.87 7.45 8.42
C PRO A 258 0.20 8.71 7.83
N ALA A 259 0.32 8.89 6.50
CA ALA A 259 -0.25 10.05 5.80
C ALA A 259 -1.79 10.02 5.75
N SER A 260 -2.38 8.83 5.84
CA SER A 260 -3.81 8.56 6.04
C SER A 260 -3.97 7.34 6.93
N VAL A 261 -5.07 7.29 7.68
CA VAL A 261 -5.40 6.20 8.58
C VAL A 261 -6.49 5.34 7.94
N ALA A 262 -6.16 4.09 7.66
CA ALA A 262 -7.13 3.07 7.25
C ALA A 262 -7.70 2.39 8.51
N MET A 263 -9.02 2.48 8.71
CA MET A 263 -9.75 1.83 9.81
C MET A 263 -10.23 0.42 9.45
N GLY A 264 -10.13 0.05 8.18
CA GLY A 264 -10.45 -1.29 7.70
C GLY A 264 -11.94 -1.50 7.49
N THR A 265 -12.29 -2.67 6.97
CA THR A 265 -13.67 -3.10 6.78
C THR A 265 -14.04 -4.09 7.86
N GLN A 266 -15.09 -3.80 8.61
CA GLN A 266 -15.63 -4.76 9.57
C GLN A 266 -16.60 -5.70 8.84
N PRO A 267 -16.50 -7.03 9.02
CA PRO A 267 -17.47 -7.96 8.47
C PRO A 267 -18.76 -7.93 9.29
N TRP A 268 -19.90 -8.24 8.65
CA TRP A 268 -21.14 -8.47 9.39
C TRP A 268 -21.01 -9.69 10.31
N PRO A 269 -21.62 -9.70 11.52
CA PRO A 269 -22.41 -8.63 12.16
C PRO A 269 -21.55 -7.52 12.78
N HIS A 270 -22.09 -6.30 12.89
CA HIS A 270 -21.35 -5.14 13.39
C HIS A 270 -21.54 -4.84 14.89
N GLU A 271 -22.51 -5.46 15.54
CA GLU A 271 -22.88 -5.16 16.94
C GLU A 271 -21.80 -5.58 17.97
N ASP A 272 -20.85 -6.42 17.55
CA ASP A 272 -19.75 -6.96 18.34
C ASP A 272 -18.37 -6.50 17.86
N ASP A 273 -18.32 -5.51 16.95
CA ASP A 273 -17.08 -5.01 16.40
C ASP A 273 -16.17 -4.44 17.50
N PRO A 274 -14.89 -4.87 17.57
CA PRO A 274 -13.94 -4.24 18.46
C PRO A 274 -13.61 -2.82 17.99
N VAL A 275 -13.39 -1.91 18.94
CA VAL A 275 -12.93 -0.54 18.63
C VAL A 275 -11.56 -0.60 17.98
N VAL A 276 -11.47 -0.15 16.72
CA VAL A 276 -10.21 -0.05 15.99
C VAL A 276 -9.51 1.23 16.42
N THR A 277 -8.27 1.13 16.89
CA THR A 277 -7.46 2.30 17.27
C THR A 277 -6.18 2.32 16.45
N LYS A 278 -5.84 3.51 15.92
CA LYS A 278 -4.65 3.75 15.12
C LYS A 278 -3.95 5.03 15.57
N THR A 279 -2.63 4.98 15.66
CA THR A 279 -1.81 6.12 16.06
C THR A 279 -1.42 6.97 14.85
N VAL A 280 -1.57 8.29 14.98
CA VAL A 280 -1.06 9.29 14.03
C VAL A 280 0.09 10.05 14.69
N THR A 281 1.27 9.98 14.09
CA THR A 281 2.47 10.68 14.56
C THR A 281 2.68 11.95 13.77
N TYR A 282 2.77 13.08 14.46
CA TYR A 282 3.04 14.39 13.90
C TYR A 282 4.54 14.67 13.99
N HIS A 283 5.13 15.12 12.90
CA HIS A 283 6.53 15.50 12.78
C HIS A 283 6.64 17.00 12.57
N ASN A 284 7.45 17.65 13.39
CA ASN A 284 7.79 19.05 13.25
C ASN A 284 9.21 19.16 12.70
N THR A 285 9.39 19.92 11.60
CA THR A 285 10.71 20.12 10.98
C THR A 285 11.26 21.53 11.19
N GLU A 286 10.60 22.32 12.04
CA GLU A 286 11.01 23.67 12.39
C GLU A 286 11.86 23.69 13.68
N ASP A 287 12.61 24.78 13.87
CA ASP A 287 13.45 25.03 15.05
C ASP A 287 12.67 25.43 16.30
N GLN A 288 11.34 25.54 16.20
CA GLN A 288 10.46 25.93 17.30
C GLN A 288 9.40 24.87 17.52
N ALA A 289 9.04 24.64 18.79
CA ALA A 289 7.92 23.76 19.11
C ALA A 289 6.61 24.32 18.55
N VAL A 290 5.74 23.42 18.07
CA VAL A 290 4.44 23.78 17.52
C VAL A 290 3.36 23.04 18.30
N THR A 291 2.39 23.79 18.81
CA THR A 291 1.22 23.24 19.49
C THR A 291 0.03 23.25 18.54
N PHE A 292 -0.46 22.06 18.19
CA PHE A 292 -1.62 21.89 17.31
C PHE A 292 -2.88 21.63 18.12
N ARG A 293 -3.94 22.39 17.84
CA ARG A 293 -5.30 21.99 18.22
C ARG A 293 -5.81 20.97 17.23
N LEU A 294 -6.43 19.91 17.73
CA LEU A 294 -6.92 18.78 16.94
C LEU A 294 -8.45 18.77 16.95
N SER A 295 -9.05 18.54 15.79
CA SER A 295 -10.49 18.39 15.63
C SER A 295 -10.83 17.33 14.60
N LEU A 296 -11.96 16.65 14.77
CA LEU A 296 -12.54 15.79 13.74
C LEU A 296 -13.48 16.63 12.87
N THR A 297 -13.30 16.55 11.57
CA THR A 297 -14.07 17.34 10.59
C THR A 297 -14.48 16.49 9.40
N GLY A 298 -15.53 16.94 8.70
CA GLY A 298 -15.95 16.36 7.42
C GLY A 298 -16.35 14.89 7.49
N SER A 299 -16.98 14.47 8.59
CA SER A 299 -17.54 13.14 8.75
C SER A 299 -19.03 13.10 8.45
N ASP A 300 -19.43 12.13 7.64
CA ASP A 300 -20.79 11.60 7.51
C ASP A 300 -21.14 10.54 8.56
N ALA A 301 -20.14 10.19 9.38
CA ALA A 301 -20.26 9.23 10.47
C ALA A 301 -21.17 9.70 11.62
N PRO A 302 -21.86 8.75 12.29
CA PRO A 302 -22.56 9.00 13.55
C PRO A 302 -21.63 9.63 14.61
N ALA A 303 -22.22 10.47 15.45
CA ALA A 303 -21.50 11.08 16.56
C ALA A 303 -20.90 9.99 17.48
N GLY A 304 -19.62 10.12 17.80
CA GLY A 304 -18.91 9.19 18.67
C GLY A 304 -18.28 7.98 17.96
N MET A 305 -18.55 7.77 16.67
CA MET A 305 -17.90 6.71 15.87
C MET A 305 -16.40 6.96 15.77
N PHE A 306 -15.98 8.18 15.40
CA PHE A 306 -14.57 8.58 15.43
C PHE A 306 -14.25 9.37 16.70
N ARG A 307 -13.13 9.06 17.36
CA ARG A 307 -12.64 9.80 18.54
C ARG A 307 -11.14 10.04 18.46
N LEU A 308 -10.71 11.09 19.15
CA LEU A 308 -9.29 11.41 19.36
C LEU A 308 -8.96 11.22 20.84
N SER A 309 -7.78 10.66 21.12
CA SER A 309 -7.24 10.56 22.48
C SER A 309 -6.87 11.91 23.11
N ALA A 310 -6.64 12.95 22.28
CA ALA A 310 -6.34 14.31 22.73
C ALA A 310 -6.91 15.36 21.76
N GLY A 311 -7.33 16.50 22.31
CA GLY A 311 -7.77 17.67 21.53
C GLY A 311 -6.64 18.66 21.22
N GLU A 312 -5.45 18.44 21.75
CA GLU A 312 -4.27 19.28 21.55
C GLU A 312 -3.01 18.43 21.72
N ILE A 313 -1.99 18.71 20.90
CA ILE A 313 -0.67 18.09 21.01
C ILE A 313 0.43 19.14 20.84
N ALA A 314 1.48 19.05 21.66
CA ALA A 314 2.69 19.84 21.51
C ALA A 314 3.76 19.00 20.82
N VAL A 315 4.21 19.44 19.65
CA VAL A 315 5.27 18.77 18.88
C VAL A 315 6.57 19.57 19.06
N PRO A 316 7.60 19.03 19.74
CA PRO A 316 8.86 19.73 19.95
C PRO A 316 9.52 20.16 18.63
N ALA A 317 10.42 21.14 18.68
CA ALA A 317 11.28 21.48 17.54
C ALA A 317 12.04 20.22 17.08
N HIS A 318 12.04 19.93 15.77
CA HIS A 318 12.62 18.71 15.19
C HIS A 318 12.14 17.39 15.80
N GLY A 319 11.01 17.42 16.52
CA GLY A 319 10.50 16.31 17.29
C GLY A 319 9.21 15.73 16.73
N THR A 320 8.67 14.75 17.48
CA THR A 320 7.42 14.09 17.18
C THR A 320 6.48 14.07 18.37
N ALA A 321 5.18 14.04 18.11
CA ALA A 321 4.15 13.71 19.09
C ALA A 321 3.04 12.92 18.41
N SER A 322 2.32 12.10 19.17
CA SER A 322 1.32 11.20 18.60
C SER A 322 -0.06 11.41 19.23
N VAL A 323 -1.10 11.14 18.45
CA VAL A 323 -2.49 11.06 18.91
C VAL A 323 -3.09 9.78 18.35
N ASP A 324 -3.84 9.07 19.18
CA ASP A 324 -4.65 7.95 18.72
C ASP A 324 -5.99 8.44 18.16
N VAL A 325 -6.37 7.87 17.02
CA VAL A 325 -7.69 7.97 16.39
C VAL A 325 -8.37 6.62 16.54
N SER A 326 -9.57 6.59 17.10
CA SER A 326 -10.36 5.36 17.24
C SER A 326 -11.63 5.40 16.40
N ALA A 327 -12.04 4.25 15.87
CA ALA A 327 -13.31 4.02 15.18
C ALA A 327 -14.12 2.94 15.91
N ASP A 328 -15.35 3.28 16.29
CA ASP A 328 -16.32 2.40 16.96
C ASP A 328 -17.51 2.15 16.02
N THR A 329 -17.46 1.02 15.32
CA THR A 329 -18.47 0.62 14.32
C THR A 329 -19.62 -0.19 14.92
N ALA A 330 -19.54 -0.55 16.20
CA ALA A 330 -20.65 -1.19 16.92
C ALA A 330 -21.79 -0.21 17.25
N LEU A 331 -21.58 1.09 17.01
CA LEU A 331 -22.62 2.10 17.15
C LEU A 331 -23.72 1.91 16.09
N PRO A 332 -25.01 2.08 16.44
CA PRO A 332 -26.11 1.99 15.49
C PRO A 332 -25.94 2.99 14.33
N ALA A 333 -25.77 2.47 13.11
CA ALA A 333 -25.59 3.24 11.89
C ALA A 333 -26.14 2.46 10.69
N PRO A 334 -26.54 3.13 9.59
CA PRO A 334 -26.77 2.44 8.32
C PRO A 334 -25.48 1.78 7.82
N ASP A 335 -25.60 0.62 7.17
CA ASP A 335 -24.47 0.00 6.48
C ASP A 335 -23.92 0.96 5.42
N GLY A 336 -22.62 1.21 5.45
CA GLY A 336 -22.00 2.16 4.54
C GLY A 336 -20.52 2.41 4.83
N VAL A 337 -19.94 3.30 4.03
CA VAL A 337 -18.58 3.79 4.21
C VAL A 337 -18.64 5.03 5.08
N PHE A 338 -17.84 5.06 6.14
CA PHE A 338 -17.72 6.21 7.01
C PHE A 338 -16.30 6.73 6.99
N SER A 339 -16.14 8.05 6.91
CA SER A 339 -14.82 8.67 6.97
C SER A 339 -14.82 9.92 7.83
N ALA A 340 -13.64 10.31 8.29
CA ALA A 340 -13.39 11.54 9.02
C ALA A 340 -12.06 12.15 8.60
N ARG A 341 -11.82 13.40 9.00
CA ARG A 341 -10.52 14.05 8.86
C ARG A 341 -10.08 14.63 10.19
N VAL A 342 -8.87 14.30 10.61
CA VAL A 342 -8.20 14.99 11.72
C VAL A 342 -7.61 16.27 11.16
N LEU A 343 -8.10 17.40 11.66
CA LEU A 343 -7.60 18.73 11.35
C LEU A 343 -6.72 19.20 12.51
N ALA A 344 -5.44 19.41 12.23
CA ALA A 344 -4.45 19.97 13.16
C ALA A 344 -4.10 21.41 12.76
N GLU A 345 -4.36 22.36 13.65
CA GLU A 345 -4.19 23.79 13.38
C GLU A 345 -3.28 24.48 14.41
N ALA A 346 -2.35 25.30 13.90
CA ALA A 346 -1.44 26.12 14.70
C ALA A 346 -1.16 27.45 13.97
N GLY A 347 -1.99 28.47 14.23
CA GLY A 347 -1.96 29.72 13.48
C GLY A 347 -2.34 29.50 12.01
N ALA A 348 -1.46 29.87 11.07
CA ALA A 348 -1.66 29.60 9.64
C ALA A 348 -1.29 28.15 9.24
N ARG A 349 -0.70 27.36 10.14
CA ARG A 349 -0.32 25.97 9.87
C ARG A 349 -1.55 25.08 9.95
N ARG A 350 -1.70 24.23 8.94
CA ARG A 350 -2.80 23.27 8.85
C ARG A 350 -2.31 21.95 8.26
N ILE A 351 -2.45 20.88 9.03
CA ILE A 351 -2.24 19.51 8.59
C ILE A 351 -3.59 18.79 8.64
N THR A 352 -3.93 18.09 7.56
CA THR A 352 -5.17 17.31 7.47
C THR A 352 -4.79 15.84 7.27
N THR A 353 -5.21 14.98 8.18
CA THR A 353 -5.03 13.52 8.08
C THR A 353 -6.38 12.87 7.84
N ARG A 354 -6.53 12.13 6.74
CA ARG A 354 -7.77 11.40 6.45
C ARG A 354 -7.84 10.11 7.26
N CYS A 355 -9.03 9.78 7.74
CA CYS A 355 -9.36 8.55 8.45
C CYS A 355 -10.59 7.91 7.81
N GLY A 356 -10.59 6.60 7.62
CA GLY A 356 -11.74 5.86 7.07
C GLY A 356 -11.40 4.44 6.71
#